data_AF-A0A0Q7YMQ0-F1
#
_entry.id   AF-A0A0Q7YMQ0-F1
#
_cell.length_a   1.000
_cell.length_b   1.000
_cell.length_c   1.000
_cell.angle_alpha   90.00
_cell.angle_beta   90.00
_cell.angle_gamma   90.00
#
_symmetry.space_group_name_H-M   'P 1'
#
loop_
_entity.id
_entity.type
_entity.pdbx_description
1 polymer ?
#
loop_
_entity_poly.entity_id
_entity_poly.type
_entity_poly.pdbx_seq_one_letter_code
_entity_poly.pdbx_strand_id
1 'polypeptide(L)'
;MPSRPAAGAPLSVGLDLAEYLPILIFLGVALTLSLLFVFLPMAVSRLTGTNEPDAGKLSEYECGFPAFESPRKPFDVRFYLVAILFIIFDLEAAFLWPWAAVVLDLGWEAWIAMMVFLSILTIGFVYEWKKGALDWD
;
A
#
# COMPACT_ATOMS: atom_id res chain seq x y z
N MET A 1 36.24 16.57 17.04
CA MET A 1 36.78 15.58 16.10
C MET A 1 36.28 14.21 16.54
N PRO A 2 35.21 13.64 15.95
CA PRO A 2 34.75 12.31 16.35
C PRO A 2 35.76 11.26 15.85
N SER A 3 36.25 10.44 16.78
CA SER A 3 37.20 9.37 16.54
C SER A 3 36.60 8.31 15.60
N ARG A 4 37.35 7.96 14.54
CA ARG A 4 37.07 6.82 13.65
C ARG A 4 36.85 5.54 14.48
N PRO A 5 35.82 4.74 14.21
CA PRO A 5 35.71 3.41 14.81
C PRO A 5 36.88 2.52 14.34
N ALA A 6 37.42 1.74 15.27
CA ALA A 6 38.57 0.87 15.05
C ALA A 6 38.24 -0.22 14.02
N ALA A 7 39.14 -0.40 13.04
CA ALA A 7 39.11 -1.50 12.11
C ALA A 7 39.34 -2.82 12.87
N GLY A 8 38.30 -3.65 12.99
CA GLY A 8 38.41 -4.97 13.62
C GLY A 8 37.22 -5.42 14.47
N ALA A 9 36.18 -4.60 14.68
CA ALA A 9 34.93 -5.14 15.18
C ALA A 9 34.34 -6.06 14.10
N PRO A 10 34.00 -7.33 14.41
CA PRO A 10 33.17 -8.09 13.48
C PRO A 10 31.93 -7.23 13.24
N LEU A 11 31.63 -6.92 11.98
CA LEU A 11 30.29 -6.53 11.59
C LEU A 11 29.43 -7.76 11.84
N SER A 12 29.12 -8.04 13.10
CA SER A 12 27.90 -8.73 13.42
C SER A 12 26.80 -7.78 13.00
N VAL A 13 26.52 -7.73 11.69
CA VAL A 13 25.17 -7.49 11.19
C VAL A 13 24.37 -8.73 11.62
N GLY A 14 24.33 -8.95 12.93
CA GLY A 14 23.40 -9.85 13.55
C GLY A 14 22.08 -9.15 13.40
N LEU A 15 21.17 -9.78 12.68
CA LEU A 15 19.82 -9.30 12.56
C LEU A 15 19.23 -9.34 13.98
N ASP A 16 19.32 -8.23 14.71
CA ASP A 16 18.77 -8.15 16.05
C ASP A 16 17.26 -8.01 15.92
N LEU A 17 16.60 -9.16 15.91
CA LEU A 17 15.14 -9.26 15.83
C LEU A 17 14.45 -8.47 16.96
N ALA A 18 15.16 -8.13 18.05
CA ALA A 18 14.64 -7.28 19.11
C ALA A 18 14.30 -5.87 18.62
N GLU A 19 14.96 -5.36 17.57
CA GLU A 19 14.66 -4.04 16.99
C GLU A 19 13.26 -3.98 16.35
N TYR A 20 12.72 -5.12 15.91
CA TYR A 20 11.36 -5.22 15.37
C TYR A 20 10.29 -5.44 16.44
N LEU A 21 10.69 -5.75 17.68
CA LEU A 21 9.76 -6.02 18.78
C LEU A 21 8.80 -4.84 19.06
N PRO A 22 9.23 -3.56 19.08
CA PRO A 22 8.32 -2.43 19.25
C PRO A 22 7.26 -2.34 18.13
N ILE A 23 7.64 -2.67 16.89
CA ILE A 23 6.74 -2.66 15.73
C ILE A 23 5.66 -3.74 15.89
N LEU A 24 6.05 -4.93 16.30
CA LEU A 24 5.11 -6.04 16.53
C LEU A 24 4.18 -5.78 17.71
N ILE A 25 4.69 -5.20 18.80
CA ILE A 25 3.87 -4.80 19.96
C ILE A 25 2.86 -3.73 19.51
N PHE A 26 3.32 -2.71 18.77
CA PHE A 26 2.44 -1.67 18.25
C PHE A 26 1.34 -2.25 17.35
N LEU A 27 1.70 -3.14 16.41
CA LEU A 27 0.74 -3.82 15.55
C LEU A 27 -0.26 -4.64 16.36
N GLY A 28 0.20 -5.40 17.36
CA GLY A 28 -0.66 -6.19 18.24
C GLY A 28 -1.64 -5.33 19.04
N VAL A 29 -1.17 -4.21 19.61
CA VAL A 29 -2.03 -3.25 20.31
C VAL A 29 -3.03 -2.62 19.34
N ALA A 30 -2.59 -2.17 18.16
CA ALA A 30 -3.45 -1.55 17.16
C ALA A 30 -4.56 -2.51 16.69
N LEU A 31 -4.22 -3.76 16.39
CA LEU A 31 -5.19 -4.79 16.01
C LEU A 31 -6.16 -5.09 17.16
N THR A 32 -5.64 -5.24 18.39
CA THR A 32 -6.49 -5.49 19.56
C THR A 32 -7.48 -4.36 19.78
N LEU A 33 -7.02 -3.10 19.75
CA LEU A 33 -7.88 -1.93 19.89
C LEU A 33 -8.89 -1.83 18.75
N SER A 34 -8.49 -2.06 17.50
CA SER A 34 -9.40 -2.07 16.35
C SER A 34 -10.50 -3.12 16.52
N LEU A 35 -10.14 -4.34 16.93
CA LEU A 35 -11.11 -5.42 17.17
C LEU A 35 -12.04 -5.05 18.33
N LEU A 36 -11.50 -4.49 19.42
CA LEU A 36 -12.32 -4.03 20.55
C LEU A 36 -13.31 -2.96 20.12
N PHE A 37 -12.89 -1.94 19.37
CA PHE A 37 -13.79 -0.87 18.93
C PHE A 37 -14.87 -1.34 17.95
N VAL A 38 -14.59 -2.39 17.18
CA VAL A 38 -15.57 -3.00 16.27
C VAL A 38 -16.53 -3.92 17.06
N PHE A 39 -15.99 -4.88 17.80
CA PHE A 39 -16.80 -5.96 18.39
C PHE A 39 -17.43 -5.62 19.74
N LEU A 40 -16.83 -4.74 20.55
CA LEU A 40 -17.36 -4.41 21.87
C LEU A 40 -18.71 -3.67 21.78
N PRO A 41 -18.89 -2.63 20.94
CA PRO A 41 -20.19 -2.00 20.76
C PRO A 41 -21.23 -2.95 20.16
N MET A 42 -20.83 -3.83 19.23
CA MET A 42 -21.73 -4.86 18.68
C MET A 42 -22.20 -5.85 19.76
N ALA A 43 -21.30 -6.29 20.65
CA ALA A 43 -21.65 -7.16 21.77
C ALA A 43 -22.58 -6.45 22.75
N VAL A 44 -22.28 -5.20 23.12
CA VAL A 44 -23.14 -4.38 23.99
C VAL A 44 -24.52 -4.16 23.37
N SER A 45 -24.60 -3.87 22.07
CA SER A 45 -25.86 -3.70 21.34
C SER A 45 -26.73 -4.97 21.41
N ARG A 46 -26.13 -6.15 21.26
CA ARG A 46 -26.83 -7.45 21.38
C ARG A 46 -27.28 -7.75 22.81
N LEU A 47 -26.46 -7.41 23.81
CA LEU A 47 -26.77 -7.67 25.23
C LEU A 47 -27.83 -6.70 25.79
N THR A 48 -27.87 -5.46 25.32
CA THR A 48 -28.83 -4.43 25.76
C THR A 48 -30.17 -4.50 25.02
N GLY A 49 -30.31 -5.38 24.03
CA GLY A 49 -31.52 -5.50 23.21
C GLY A 49 -31.69 -4.39 22.18
N THR A 50 -30.70 -3.51 21.99
CA THR A 50 -30.72 -2.46 20.95
C THR A 50 -30.49 -3.04 19.54
N ASN A 51 -30.09 -4.31 19.46
CA ASN A 51 -29.91 -5.04 18.20
C ASN A 51 -31.28 -5.52 17.66
N GLU A 52 -31.95 -4.66 16.90
CA GLU A 52 -33.23 -4.97 16.25
C GLU A 52 -33.07 -4.99 14.71
N PRO A 53 -32.57 -6.10 14.12
CA PRO A 53 -32.52 -6.27 12.68
C PRO A 53 -33.94 -6.44 12.13
N ASP A 54 -34.28 -5.65 11.11
CA ASP A 54 -35.54 -5.73 10.39
C ASP A 54 -35.28 -5.89 8.89
N ALA A 55 -36.21 -6.48 8.15
CA ALA A 55 -36.07 -6.71 6.72
C ALA A 55 -35.80 -5.40 5.95
N GLY A 56 -36.39 -4.28 6.36
CA GLY A 56 -36.11 -2.97 5.75
C GLY A 56 -34.78 -2.34 6.17
N LYS A 57 -34.24 -2.66 7.35
CA LYS A 57 -32.90 -2.20 7.78
C LYS A 57 -31.78 -2.97 7.08
N LEU A 58 -32.07 -4.19 6.64
CA LEU A 58 -31.11 -5.09 5.98
C LEU A 58 -31.24 -5.10 4.45
N SER A 59 -32.27 -4.45 3.88
CA SER A 59 -32.43 -4.32 2.44
C SER A 59 -31.39 -3.38 1.84
N GLU A 60 -31.11 -3.54 0.55
CA GLU A 60 -30.19 -2.69 -0.19
C GLU A 60 -30.67 -1.22 -0.17
N TYR A 61 -29.71 -0.30 -0.07
CA TYR A 61 -30.02 1.13 -0.13
C TYR A 61 -30.22 1.57 -1.59
N GLU A 62 -31.48 1.67 -2.01
CA GLU A 62 -31.90 2.14 -3.35
C GLU A 62 -33.08 3.12 -3.19
N CYS A 63 -32.87 4.16 -2.37
CA CYS A 63 -33.88 5.19 -2.06
C CYS A 63 -35.25 4.64 -1.59
N GLY A 64 -35.27 3.45 -0.97
CA GLY A 64 -36.49 2.79 -0.47
C GLY A 64 -37.15 1.82 -1.47
N PHE A 65 -36.53 1.59 -2.63
CA PHE A 65 -36.96 0.61 -3.61
C PHE A 65 -36.06 -0.64 -3.60
N PRO A 66 -36.59 -1.81 -4.01
CA PRO A 66 -35.76 -2.97 -4.25
C PRO A 66 -34.82 -2.70 -5.44
N ALA A 67 -33.57 -3.17 -5.34
CA ALA A 67 -32.58 -2.98 -6.39
C ALA A 67 -33.12 -3.48 -7.75
N PHE A 68 -33.22 -2.57 -8.72
CA PHE A 68 -33.84 -2.85 -10.02
C PHE A 68 -32.91 -3.61 -10.98
N GLU A 69 -31.60 -3.48 -10.80
CA GLU A 69 -30.59 -4.04 -11.70
C GLU A 69 -29.75 -5.13 -11.04
N SER A 70 -29.32 -6.10 -11.87
CA SER A 70 -28.33 -7.09 -11.44
C SER A 70 -26.99 -6.40 -11.15
N PRO A 71 -26.38 -6.62 -9.96
CA PRO A 71 -25.11 -5.99 -9.58
C PRO A 71 -23.90 -6.51 -10.37
N ARG A 72 -24.10 -7.43 -11.33
CA ARG A 72 -23.04 -8.12 -12.08
C ARG A 72 -22.68 -7.42 -13.39
N LYS A 73 -22.65 -6.09 -13.40
CA LYS A 73 -22.13 -5.33 -14.54
C LYS A 73 -20.59 -5.31 -14.46
N PRO A 74 -19.88 -5.54 -15.57
CA PRO A 74 -18.43 -5.38 -15.58
C PRO A 74 -18.08 -3.94 -15.25
N PHE A 75 -17.12 -3.76 -14.33
CA PHE A 75 -16.53 -2.46 -14.02
C PHE A 75 -15.69 -1.97 -15.20
N ASP A 76 -15.48 -0.66 -15.26
CA ASP A 76 -14.67 -0.06 -16.31
C ASP A 76 -13.23 -0.61 -16.29
N VAL A 77 -12.69 -0.96 -17.46
CA VAL A 77 -11.31 -1.44 -17.64
C VAL A 77 -10.26 -0.41 -17.17
N ARG A 78 -10.62 0.87 -17.06
CA ARG A 78 -9.74 1.94 -16.56
C ARG A 78 -9.16 1.64 -15.17
N PHE A 79 -9.91 1.02 -14.26
CA PHE A 79 -9.40 0.62 -12.94
C PHE A 79 -8.24 -0.38 -13.04
N TYR A 80 -8.29 -1.27 -14.03
CA TYR A 80 -7.24 -2.24 -14.29
C TYR A 80 -5.97 -1.58 -14.85
N LEU A 81 -6.13 -0.59 -15.75
CA LEU A 81 -5.00 0.17 -16.29
C LEU A 81 -4.27 0.95 -15.19
N VAL A 82 -5.01 1.61 -14.30
CA VAL A 82 -4.43 2.31 -13.15
C VAL A 82 -3.71 1.33 -12.20
N ALA A 83 -4.26 0.14 -11.97
CA ALA A 83 -3.63 -0.87 -11.12
C ALA A 83 -2.31 -1.39 -11.70
N ILE A 84 -2.24 -1.68 -13.00
CA ILE A 84 -0.99 -2.09 -13.65
C ILE A 84 0.04 -0.96 -13.58
N LEU A 85 -0.38 0.27 -13.89
CA LEU A 85 0.51 1.42 -13.84
C LEU A 85 1.09 1.64 -12.44
N PHE A 86 0.26 1.47 -11.40
CA PHE A 86 0.71 1.50 -10.01
C PHE A 86 1.76 0.41 -9.72
N ILE A 87 1.56 -0.82 -10.18
CA ILE A 87 2.54 -1.91 -10.00
C ILE A 87 3.88 -1.57 -10.69
N ILE A 88 3.84 -1.01 -11.89
CA ILE A 88 5.07 -0.63 -12.62
C ILE A 88 5.81 0.49 -11.87
N PHE A 89 5.12 1.52 -11.41
CA PHE A 89 5.74 2.60 -10.62
C PHE A 89 6.21 2.15 -9.23
N ASP A 90 5.51 1.22 -8.59
CA ASP A 90 5.95 0.65 -7.31
C ASP A 90 7.25 -0.15 -7.50
N LEU A 91 7.36 -0.91 -8.60
CA LEU A 91 8.61 -1.57 -8.97
C LEU A 91 9.73 -0.56 -9.28
N GLU A 92 9.43 0.54 -9.97
CA GLU A 92 10.40 1.64 -10.18
C GLU A 92 10.96 2.16 -8.85
N ALA A 93 10.08 2.45 -7.88
CA ALA A 93 10.47 2.90 -6.55
C ALA A 93 11.30 1.85 -5.79
N ALA A 94 10.94 0.56 -5.91
CA ALA A 94 11.69 -0.53 -5.31
C ALA A 94 13.12 -0.66 -5.86
N PHE A 95 13.36 -0.31 -7.13
CA PHE A 95 14.72 -0.25 -7.71
C PHE A 95 15.47 1.04 -7.36
N LEU A 96 14.76 2.16 -7.22
CA LEU A 96 15.34 3.44 -6.84
C LEU A 96 15.96 3.42 -5.44
N TRP A 97 15.32 2.74 -4.48
CA TRP A 97 15.78 2.72 -3.09
C TRP A 97 17.20 2.15 -2.90
N PRO A 98 17.51 0.91 -3.31
CA PRO A 98 18.86 0.37 -3.15
C PRO A 98 19.89 1.15 -3.97
N TRP A 99 19.54 1.62 -5.18
CA TRP A 99 20.42 2.45 -5.98
C TRP A 99 20.78 3.77 -5.29
N ALA A 100 19.79 4.49 -4.76
CA ALA A 100 19.99 5.75 -4.07
C ALA A 100 20.90 5.60 -2.84
N ALA A 101 20.84 4.45 -2.17
CA ALA A 101 21.67 4.15 -1.01
C ALA A 101 23.17 4.00 -1.35
N VAL A 102 23.53 3.60 -2.58
CA VAL A 102 24.91 3.26 -2.96
C VAL A 102 25.48 4.05 -4.14
N VAL A 103 24.70 4.93 -4.78
CA VAL A 103 25.09 5.64 -6.02
C VAL A 103 26.41 6.40 -5.91
N LEU A 104 26.71 6.96 -4.74
CA LEU A 104 27.97 7.70 -4.50
C LEU A 104 29.20 6.78 -4.51
N ASP A 105 29.03 5.51 -4.14
CA ASP A 105 30.11 4.51 -4.10
C ASP A 105 30.33 3.86 -5.48
N LEU A 106 29.26 3.70 -6.27
CA LEU A 106 29.32 3.10 -7.60
C LEU A 106 29.69 4.09 -8.71
N GLY A 107 29.56 5.39 -8.46
CA GLY A 107 29.97 6.45 -9.37
C GLY A 107 29.10 6.57 -10.63
N TRP A 108 29.70 7.08 -11.71
CA TRP A 108 28.96 7.56 -12.89
C TRP A 108 28.24 6.45 -13.68
N GLU A 109 28.74 5.22 -13.64
CA GLU A 109 28.13 4.09 -14.34
C GLU A 109 26.76 3.73 -13.76
N ALA A 110 26.64 3.63 -12.43
CA ALA A 110 25.37 3.38 -11.77
C ALA A 110 24.41 4.55 -11.94
N TRP A 111 24.92 5.79 -11.97
CA TRP A 111 24.11 6.96 -12.23
C TRP A 111 23.51 6.93 -13.64
N ILE A 112 24.31 6.69 -14.68
CA ILE A 112 23.83 6.60 -16.07
C ILE A 112 22.84 5.45 -16.21
N ALA A 113 23.13 4.27 -15.65
CA ALA A 113 22.26 3.11 -15.74
C ALA A 113 20.85 3.42 -15.18
N MET A 114 20.77 4.09 -14.03
CA MET A 114 19.49 4.49 -13.46
C MET A 114 18.78 5.56 -14.31
N MET A 115 19.52 6.55 -14.83
CA MET A 115 18.92 7.55 -15.72
C MET A 115 18.31 6.93 -16.98
N VAL A 116 18.96 5.91 -17.55
CA VAL A 116 18.41 5.14 -18.68
C VAL A 116 17.16 4.37 -18.27
N PHE A 117 17.19 3.68 -17.13
CA PHE A 117 16.04 2.94 -16.58
C PHE A 117 14.82 3.85 -16.37
N LEU A 118 14.99 4.98 -15.67
CA LEU A 118 13.92 5.96 -15.44
C LEU A 118 13.39 6.56 -16.74
N SER A 119 14.28 6.83 -17.70
CA SER A 119 13.86 7.35 -19.00
C SER A 119 12.95 6.39 -19.75
N ILE A 120 13.26 5.09 -19.74
CA ILE A 120 12.44 4.06 -20.40
C ILE A 120 11.04 4.00 -19.77
N LEU A 121 10.95 3.97 -18.44
CA LEU A 121 9.66 3.92 -17.73
C LEU A 121 8.85 5.21 -17.91
N THR A 122 9.52 6.37 -17.83
CA THR A 122 8.88 7.68 -18.08
C THR A 122 8.31 7.76 -19.49
N ILE A 123 9.03 7.25 -20.51
CA ILE A 123 8.53 7.21 -21.89
C ILE A 123 7.28 6.32 -21.98
N GLY A 124 7.29 5.15 -21.34
CA GLY A 124 6.13 4.26 -21.26
C GLY A 124 4.91 4.95 -20.64
N PHE A 125 5.10 5.61 -19.51
CA PHE A 125 4.06 6.39 -18.83
C PHE A 125 3.51 7.51 -19.71
N VAL A 126 4.38 8.31 -20.34
CA VAL A 126 3.96 9.40 -21.24
C VAL A 126 3.17 8.85 -22.44
N TYR A 127 3.53 7.67 -22.96
CA TYR A 127 2.79 7.02 -24.04
C TYR A 127 1.39 6.62 -23.61
N GLU A 128 1.22 6.01 -22.43
CA GLU A 128 -0.09 5.61 -21.91
C GLU A 128 -0.97 6.81 -21.60
N TRP A 129 -0.40 7.88 -21.04
CA TRP A 129 -1.09 9.15 -20.85
C TRP A 129 -1.62 9.67 -22.18
N LYS A 130 -0.76 9.77 -23.20
CA LYS A 130 -1.19 10.26 -24.53
C LYS A 130 -2.25 9.40 -25.20
N LYS A 131 -2.36 8.13 -24.83
CA LYS A 131 -3.41 7.22 -25.31
C LYS A 131 -4.73 7.35 -24.56
N GLY A 132 -4.83 8.23 -23.57
CA GLY A 132 -6.04 8.43 -22.77
C GLY A 132 -6.34 7.27 -21.83
N ALA A 133 -5.34 6.45 -21.50
CA ALA A 133 -5.50 5.37 -20.51
C ALA A 133 -5.85 5.90 -19.10
N LEU A 134 -5.62 7.20 -18.88
CA LEU A 134 -5.82 7.90 -17.62
C LEU A 134 -6.95 8.95 -17.69
N ASP A 135 -7.71 9.02 -18.79
CA ASP A 135 -8.79 9.99 -18.93
C ASP A 135 -10.07 9.50 -18.24
N TRP A 136 -10.70 10.38 -17.46
CA TRP A 136 -11.84 10.08 -16.58
C TRP A 136 -13.18 10.68 -17.06
N ASP A 137 -13.19 11.24 -18.26
CA ASP A 137 -14.39 11.76 -18.91
C ASP A 137 -15.09 10.68 -19.77
#